data_AF-A0A2V8BDS4-F1
#
_entry.id   AF-A0A2V8BDS4-F1
#
_cell.length_a   1.000
_cell.length_b   1.000
_cell.length_c   1.000
_cell.angle_alpha   90.00
_cell.angle_beta   90.00
_cell.angle_gamma   90.00
#
_symmetry.space_group_name_H-M   'P 1'
#
loop_
_entity.id
_entity.type
_entity.pdbx_description
1 polymer ?
#
loop_
_entity_poly.entity_id
_entity_poly.type
_entity_poly.pdbx_seq_one_letter_code
_entity_poly.pdbx_strand_id
1 'polypeptide(L)' 'VFVEFEAATGAIGELTIRVRDQGEGFDPQEVADPLAPENLLKSSGRGIFLIRNFMDDVKLQRAPEGGMEIRMV' A
#
# COMPACT_ATOMS: atom_id res chain seq x y z
N VAL A 1 -8.74 8.64 7.52
CA VAL A 1 -8.29 7.87 6.33
C VAL A 1 -9.19 8.26 5.17
N PHE A 2 -8.59 8.58 4.04
CA PHE A 2 -9.26 8.95 2.79
C PHE A 2 -9.02 7.83 1.77
N VAL A 3 -10.03 7.52 0.98
CA VAL A 3 -9.96 6.50 -0.08
C VAL A 3 -10.58 7.07 -1.34
N GLU A 4 -9.81 7.05 -2.42
CA GLU A 4 -10.21 7.53 -3.74
C GLU A 4 -10.11 6.37 -4.75
N PHE A 5 -11.07 6.30 -5.66
CA PHE A 5 -11.12 5.29 -6.72
C PHE A 5 -11.20 6.00 -8.07
N GLU A 6 -10.38 5.58 -9.03
CA GLU A 6 -10.37 6.08 -10.39
C GLU A 6 -10.36 4.90 -11.36
N ALA A 7 -11.41 4.77 -12.17
CA ALA A 7 -11.52 3.71 -13.15
C ALA A 7 -11.27 4.27 -14.56
N ALA A 8 -10.36 3.66 -15.31
CA ALA A 8 -10.15 3.95 -16.73
C ALA A 8 -10.89 2.89 -17.58
N THR A 9 -11.72 3.35 -18.51
CA THR A 9 -12.58 2.51 -19.37
C THR A 9 -11.96 2.20 -20.73
N GLY A 10 -10.63 2.10 -20.78
CA GLY A 10 -9.89 1.73 -21.99
C GLY A 10 -10.15 0.28 -22.44
N ALA A 11 -9.50 -0.14 -23.52
CA ALA A 11 -9.61 -1.51 -24.05
C ALA A 11 -9.21 -2.59 -23.03
N ILE A 12 -8.31 -2.24 -22.10
CA ILE A 12 -8.04 -2.96 -20.86
C ILE A 12 -8.52 -2.02 -19.76
N GLY A 13 -9.49 -2.45 -18.95
CA GLY A 13 -9.96 -1.66 -17.81
C GLY A 13 -8.88 -1.58 -16.73
N GLU A 14 -8.71 -0.41 -16.13
CA GLU A 14 -7.78 -0.18 -15.02
C GLU A 14 -8.54 0.44 -13.85
N LEU A 15 -8.25 0.01 -12.61
CA LEU A 15 -8.78 0.61 -11.38
C LEU A 15 -7.62 1.08 -10.52
N THR A 16 -7.41 2.40 -10.45
CA THR A 16 -6.49 2.99 -9.47
C THR A 16 -7.23 3.21 -8.15
N ILE A 17 -6.64 2.72 -7.06
CA ILE A 17 -7.10 2.95 -5.69
C ILE A 17 -6.03 3.74 -4.94
N ARG A 18 -6.41 4.86 -4.33
CA ARG A 18 -5.52 5.70 -3.53
C ARG A 18 -6.03 5.79 -2.10
N VAL A 19 -5.22 5.30 -1.15
CA VAL A 19 -5.53 5.33 0.28
C VAL A 19 -4.56 6.29 0.97
N ARG A 20 -5.08 7.25 1.74
CA ARG A 20 -4.28 8.22 2.49
C ARG A 20 -4.68 8.24 3.96
N ASP A 21 -3.72 8.11 4.88
CA ASP A 21 -3.97 8.28 6.30
C ASP A 21 -3.56 9.68 6.79
N GLN A 22 -3.63 9.90 8.11
CA GLN A 22 -3.31 11.17 8.77
C GLN A 22 -2.21 10.99 9.83
N GLY A 23 -1.43 9.91 9.75
CA GLY A 23 -0.36 9.62 10.70
C GLY A 23 0.93 10.38 10.40
N GLU A 24 2.02 10.01 11.08
CA GLU A 24 3.37 10.53 10.78
C GLU A 24 4.00 9.86 9.54
N GLY A 25 3.37 8.77 9.12
CA GLY A 25 3.85 7.85 8.10
C GLY A 25 5.08 7.06 8.52
N PHE A 26 5.69 6.38 7.56
CA PHE A 26 6.85 5.51 7.81
C PHE A 26 7.80 5.54 6.60
N ASP A 27 8.99 4.97 6.76
CA ASP A 27 9.87 4.67 5.64
C ASP A 27 9.52 3.28 5.07
N PRO A 28 9.05 3.17 3.81
CA PRO A 28 8.76 1.88 3.19
C PRO A 28 9.95 0.91 3.12
N GLN A 29 11.19 1.41 3.21
CA GLN A 29 12.40 0.59 3.22
C GLN A 29 12.68 -0.05 4.59
N GLU A 30 12.12 0.50 5.67
CA GLU A 30 12.28 -0.04 7.03
C GLU A 30 11.18 -1.06 7.40
N VAL A 31 10.25 -1.33 6.47
CA VAL A 31 9.19 -2.32 6.68
C VAL A 31 9.80 -3.72 6.73
N ALA A 32 9.64 -4.40 7.88
CA ALA A 32 10.16 -5.74 8.10
C ALA A 32 9.65 -6.76 7.06
N ASP A 33 10.52 -7.69 6.63
CA ASP A 33 10.14 -8.79 5.75
C ASP A 33 9.23 -9.78 6.50
N PRO A 34 7.96 -9.92 6.11
CA PRO A 34 7.06 -10.82 6.80
C PRO A 34 7.38 -12.31 6.53
N LEU A 35 8.18 -12.64 5.51
CA LEU A 35 8.60 -14.01 5.21
C LEU A 35 9.86 -14.45 5.98
N ALA A 36 10.53 -13.54 6.69
CA ALA A 36 11.66 -13.88 7.55
C ALA A 36 11.22 -14.86 8.66
N PRO A 37 12.04 -15.86 9.03
CA PRO A 37 11.69 -16.90 10.01
C PRO A 37 11.12 -16.37 11.32
N GLU A 38 11.71 -15.31 11.85
CA GLU A 38 11.31 -14.62 13.09
C GLU A 38 9.95 -13.92 12.99
N ASN A 39 9.48 -13.63 11.78
CA ASN A 39 8.20 -12.97 11.52
C ASN A 39 7.09 -13.96 11.14
N LEU A 40 7.41 -15.22 10.80
CA LEU A 40 6.45 -16.21 10.30
C LEU A 40 5.24 -16.44 11.23
N LEU A 41 5.45 -16.47 12.55
CA LEU A 41 4.39 -16.70 13.53
C LEU A 41 3.67 -15.41 13.99
N LYS A 42 4.07 -14.23 13.49
CA LYS A 42 3.38 -12.97 13.82
C LYS A 42 2.00 -12.94 13.17
N SER A 43 0.98 -12.60 13.98
CA SER A 43 -0.41 -12.46 13.53
C SER A 43 -0.71 -11.15 12.78
N SER A 44 0.27 -10.25 12.67
CA SER A 44 0.14 -8.92 12.03
C SER A 44 1.35 -8.59 11.15
N GLY A 45 1.33 -7.42 10.49
CA GLY A 45 2.43 -6.95 9.65
C GLY A 45 2.44 -7.50 8.22
N ARG A 46 1.33 -8.08 7.75
CA ARG A 46 1.23 -8.72 6.43
C ARG A 46 0.65 -7.83 5.34
N GLY A 47 0.03 -6.70 5.71
CA GLY A 47 -0.75 -5.87 4.78
C GLY A 47 0.01 -5.46 3.52
N ILE A 48 1.15 -4.77 3.67
CA ILE A 48 1.96 -4.31 2.53
C ILE A 48 2.45 -5.48 1.67
N PHE A 49 2.81 -6.60 2.29
CA PHE A 49 3.19 -7.80 1.57
C PHE A 49 2.04 -8.35 0.73
N LEU A 50 0.84 -8.49 1.30
CA LEU A 50 -0.32 -8.96 0.56
C LEU A 50 -0.71 -8.00 -0.57
N ILE A 51 -0.70 -6.69 -0.30
CA ILE A 51 -1.01 -5.66 -1.30
C ILE A 51 -0.04 -5.77 -2.50
N ARG A 52 1.27 -5.88 -2.24
CA ARG A 52 2.29 -6.05 -3.29
C ARG A 52 2.16 -7.36 -4.08
N ASN A 53 1.51 -8.39 -3.55
CA ASN A 53 1.32 -9.67 -4.23
C ASN A 53 0.05 -9.73 -5.07
N PHE A 54 -0.96 -8.91 -4.77
CA PHE A 54 -2.27 -8.98 -5.42
C PHE A 54 -2.56 -7.83 -6.39
N MET A 55 -1.89 -6.69 -6.22
CA MET A 55 -2.03 -5.52 -7.10
C MET A 55 -0.98 -5.57 -8.22
N ASP A 56 -1.31 -5.01 -9.37
CA ASP A 56 -0.42 -4.92 -10.53
C ASP A 56 0.73 -3.93 -10.30
N ASP A 57 0.43 -2.77 -9.70
CA ASP A 57 1.43 -1.77 -9.30
C ASP A 57 1.11 -1.20 -7.91
N VAL A 58 2.14 -0.96 -7.09
CA VAL A 58 1.99 -0.40 -5.74
C VAL A 58 3.07 0.64 -5.49
N LYS A 59 2.64 1.86 -5.13
CA LYS A 59 3.52 2.95 -4.72
C LYS A 59 3.16 3.43 -3.33
N LEU A 60 4.14 3.45 -2.43
CA LEU A 60 4.02 4.00 -1.09
C LEU A 60 4.84 5.28 -0.99
N GLN A 61 4.25 6.34 -0.45
CA GLN A 61 4.94 7.60 -0.21
C GLN A 61 4.33 8.34 0.98
N ARG A 62 5.12 9.18 1.64
CA ARG A 62 4.56 10.15 2.59
C ARG A 62 3.79 11.20 1.82
N ALA A 63 2.57 11.52 2.25
CA ALA A 63 1.79 12.55 1.61
C ALA A 63 2.33 13.95 1.97
N PRO A 64 2.31 14.93 1.04
CA PRO A 64 2.77 16.30 1.33
C PRO A 64 2.07 16.96 2.51
N GLU A 65 0.86 16.51 2.82
CA GLU A 65 -0.06 17.07 3.81
C GLU A 65 0.03 16.34 5.17
N GLY A 66 0.97 15.39 5.30
CA GLY A 66 1.06 14.44 6.42
C GLY A 66 0.36 13.11 6.12
N GLY A 67 0.78 12.04 6.81
CA GLY A 67 0.29 10.68 6.61
C GLY A 67 1.09 9.86 5.58
N MET A 68 0.69 8.59 5.45
CA MET A 68 1.08 7.76 4.30
C MET A 68 0.02 7.75 3.24
N GLU A 69 0.50 7.59 2.02
CA GLU A 69 -0.28 7.34 0.85
C GLU A 69 0.17 6.04 0.19
N ILE A 70 -0.82 5.24 -0.21
CA ILE A 70 -0.64 4.04 -1.02
C ILE A 70 -1.47 4.23 -2.28
N ARG A 71 -0.81 4.21 -3.45
CA ARG A 71 -1.46 4.10 -4.75
C ARG A 71 -1.32 2.65 -5.23
N MET A 72 -2.45 2.05 -5.58
CA MET A 72 -2.55 0.68 -6.06
C MET A 72 -3.24 0.68 -7.42
N VAL A 73 -2.72 -0.11 -8.36
CA VAL A 73 -3.35 -0.44 -9.65
C VAL A 73 -3.62 -1.93 -9.68
#